data_AF-B6IH92-F1
#
_entry.id   AF-B6IH92-F1
#
_cell.length_a   1.000
_cell.length_b   1.000
_cell.length_c   1.000
_cell.angle_alpha   90.00
_cell.angle_beta   90.00
_cell.angle_gamma   90.00
#
_symmetry.space_group_name_H-M   'P 1'
#
loop_
_entity.id
_entity.type
_entity.pdbx_description
1 polymer ?
#
loop_
_entity_poly.entity_id
_entity_poly.type
_entity_poly.pdbx_seq_one_letter_code
_entity_poly.pdbx_strand_id
1 'polypeptide(L)'
;MFNALQNGTNPNLMQEMQIKNLELELERYKNYIHAQQEKFDEQLQAERSETAVFIEKAKQQIDMEKRKNLECYRMQIENERNAKNSANAKVLLRIEEENATLKIQIEKMTIASNQEKFQERNKFSQLLTEVISKNDFLKKEIQCKLNGINTNTSPNVEKIKSHFEYFIDRLSSNNDDVVMQWNDWLGA
;
A
#
# COMPACT_ATOMS: atom_id res chain seq x y z
N MET A 1 122.60 -50.90 32.24
CA MET A 1 122.50 -51.06 30.77
C MET A 1 121.16 -51.72 30.46
N PHE A 2 120.29 -50.99 29.73
CA PHE A 2 119.33 -51.44 28.69
C PHE A 2 118.62 -52.82 28.85
N ASN A 3 117.28 -52.99 28.82
CA ASN A 3 116.21 -52.46 27.96
C ASN A 3 114.87 -52.40 28.75
N ALA A 4 114.16 -51.29 28.87
CA ALA A 4 113.19 -50.70 27.92
C ALA A 4 111.94 -51.57 27.63
N LEU A 5 110.82 -51.20 28.29
CA LEU A 5 109.41 -51.17 27.83
C LEU A 5 108.92 -52.27 26.86
N GLN A 6 107.98 -53.12 27.31
CA GLN A 6 106.85 -53.56 26.46
C GLN A 6 105.68 -54.16 27.28
N ASN A 7 104.75 -53.27 27.62
CA ASN A 7 103.28 -53.40 27.62
C ASN A 7 102.65 -54.78 27.93
N GLY A 8 102.10 -54.89 29.14
CA GLY A 8 101.08 -55.88 29.47
C GLY A 8 99.73 -55.54 28.84
N THR A 9 99.17 -56.47 28.08
CA THR A 9 97.82 -56.39 27.52
C THR A 9 96.86 -57.09 28.47
N ASN A 10 96.18 -56.34 29.33
CA ASN A 10 95.13 -56.88 30.21
C ASN A 10 93.81 -56.98 29.41
N PRO A 11 93.29 -58.19 29.13
CA PRO A 11 92.09 -58.38 28.28
C PRO A 11 90.82 -57.74 28.84
N ASN A 12 90.70 -57.56 30.16
CA ASN A 12 89.58 -56.84 30.77
C ASN A 12 89.61 -55.34 30.41
N LEU A 13 90.80 -54.74 30.36
CA LEU A 13 90.97 -53.33 30.00
C LEU A 13 90.60 -53.07 28.52
N MET A 14 90.89 -54.04 27.64
CA MET A 14 90.51 -53.98 26.22
C MET A 14 89.00 -54.04 26.02
N GLN A 15 88.30 -54.91 26.76
CA GLN A 15 86.84 -54.99 26.71
C GLN A 15 86.17 -53.74 27.27
N GLU A 16 86.68 -53.20 28.40
CA GLU A 16 86.20 -51.93 28.96
C GLU A 16 86.37 -50.75 27.99
N MET A 17 87.50 -50.67 27.28
CA MET A 17 87.69 -49.65 26.24
C MET A 17 86.72 -49.81 25.06
N GLN A 18 86.43 -51.05 24.63
CA GLN A 18 85.47 -51.32 23.56
C GLN A 18 84.04 -50.92 23.96
N ILE A 19 83.62 -51.27 25.18
CA ILE A 19 82.31 -50.87 25.72
C ILE A 19 82.20 -49.34 25.79
N LYS A 20 83.23 -48.67 26.32
CA LYS A 20 83.24 -47.21 26.44
C LYS A 20 83.20 -46.50 25.07
N ASN A 21 83.84 -47.07 24.05
CA ASN A 21 83.76 -46.56 22.68
C ASN A 21 82.34 -46.70 22.09
N LEU A 22 81.68 -47.84 22.32
CA LEU A 22 80.29 -48.06 21.90
C LEU A 22 79.31 -47.13 22.63
N GLU A 23 79.51 -46.89 23.93
CA GLU A 23 78.73 -45.91 24.69
C GLU A 23 78.88 -44.49 24.15
N LEU A 24 80.10 -44.07 23.82
CA LEU A 24 80.37 -42.78 23.19
C LEU A 24 79.71 -42.66 21.81
N GLU A 25 79.72 -43.73 21.02
CA GLU A 25 79.09 -43.76 19.71
C GLU A 25 77.55 -43.72 19.80
N LEU A 26 76.96 -44.46 20.74
CA LEU A 26 75.53 -44.35 21.06
C LEU A 26 75.14 -42.94 21.50
N GLU A 27 75.96 -42.29 22.31
CA GLU A 27 75.71 -40.92 22.76
C GLU A 27 75.78 -39.92 21.60
N ARG A 28 76.71 -40.12 20.65
CA ARG A 28 76.75 -39.33 19.39
C ARG A 28 75.49 -39.53 18.56
N TYR A 29 74.99 -40.76 18.41
CA TYR A 29 73.78 -41.03 17.66
C TYR A 29 72.54 -40.43 18.34
N LYS A 30 72.41 -40.52 19.67
CA LYS A 30 71.32 -39.87 20.41
C LYS A 30 71.33 -38.36 20.20
N ASN A 31 72.50 -37.73 20.35
CA ASN A 31 72.64 -36.28 20.14
C ASN A 31 72.31 -35.88 18.70
N TYR A 32 72.69 -36.70 17.71
CA TYR A 32 72.33 -36.48 16.32
C TYR A 32 70.80 -36.57 16.11
N ILE A 33 70.15 -37.60 16.66
CA ILE A 33 68.69 -37.77 16.55
C ILE A 33 67.95 -36.59 17.19
N HIS A 34 68.36 -36.17 18.39
CA HIS A 34 67.76 -35.01 19.06
C HIS A 34 67.94 -33.72 18.24
N ALA A 35 69.13 -33.47 17.71
CA ALA A 35 69.37 -32.30 16.87
C ALA A 35 68.54 -32.32 15.56
N GLN A 36 68.24 -33.51 15.00
CA GLN A 36 67.35 -33.61 13.84
C GLN A 36 65.88 -33.39 14.23
N GLN A 37 65.45 -33.89 15.39
CA GLN A 37 64.10 -33.65 15.92
C GLN A 37 63.86 -32.17 16.17
N GLU A 38 64.79 -31.48 16.83
CA GLU A 38 64.69 -30.03 17.07
C GLU A 38 64.57 -29.25 15.77
N LYS A 39 65.40 -29.57 14.76
CA LYS A 39 65.29 -28.93 13.43
C LYS A 39 63.95 -29.18 12.75
N PHE A 40 63.42 -30.39 12.85
CA PHE A 40 62.12 -30.73 12.27
C PHE A 40 60.99 -29.98 12.99
N ASP A 41 61.03 -29.91 14.31
CA ASP A 41 60.04 -29.19 15.12
C ASP A 41 60.09 -27.68 14.85
N GLU A 42 61.28 -27.10 14.71
CA GLU A 42 61.46 -25.69 14.31
C GLU A 42 60.87 -25.40 12.93
N GLN A 43 61.15 -26.26 11.93
CA GLN A 43 60.61 -26.13 10.59
C GLN A 43 59.08 -26.27 10.57
N LEU A 44 58.55 -27.26 11.29
CA LEU A 44 57.12 -27.48 11.41
C LEU A 44 56.43 -26.29 12.08
N GLN A 45 57.06 -25.72 13.11
CA GLN A 45 56.52 -24.55 13.80
C GLN A 45 56.57 -23.28 12.92
N ALA A 46 57.63 -23.10 12.14
CA ALA A 46 57.73 -22.01 11.17
C ALA A 46 56.62 -22.13 10.10
N GLU A 47 56.46 -23.30 9.49
CA GLU A 47 55.44 -23.55 8.46
C GLU A 47 54.02 -23.35 9.00
N ARG A 48 53.74 -23.82 10.23
CA ARG A 48 52.47 -23.57 10.92
C ARG A 48 52.20 -22.08 11.14
N SER A 49 53.24 -21.33 11.52
CA SER A 49 53.13 -19.89 11.77
C SER A 49 52.84 -19.13 10.48
N GLU A 50 53.53 -19.47 9.38
CA GLU A 50 53.28 -18.89 8.06
C GLU A 50 51.87 -19.23 7.56
N THR A 51 51.46 -20.49 7.70
CA THR A 51 50.12 -20.95 7.32
C THR A 51 49.03 -20.23 8.11
N ALA A 52 49.23 -20.02 9.42
CA ALA A 52 48.29 -19.28 10.26
C ALA A 52 48.13 -17.81 9.79
N VAL A 53 49.24 -17.15 9.44
CA VAL A 53 49.20 -15.78 8.88
C VAL A 53 48.46 -15.74 7.54
N PHE A 54 48.70 -16.72 6.67
CA PHE A 54 48.01 -16.82 5.38
C PHE A 54 46.49 -17.02 5.57
N ILE A 55 46.09 -17.95 6.44
CA ILE A 55 44.68 -18.21 6.75
C ILE A 55 44.02 -16.94 7.32
N GLU A 56 44.69 -16.23 8.22
CA GLU A 56 44.14 -15.01 8.81
C GLU A 56 43.94 -13.91 7.76
N LYS A 57 44.90 -13.72 6.86
CA LYS A 57 44.75 -12.79 5.73
C LYS A 57 43.58 -13.18 4.82
N ALA A 58 43.43 -14.47 4.50
CA ALA A 58 42.33 -14.95 3.68
C ALA A 58 40.96 -14.70 4.35
N LYS A 59 40.84 -14.95 5.66
CA LYS A 59 39.63 -14.63 6.42
C LYS A 59 39.28 -13.15 6.37
N GLN A 60 40.26 -12.27 6.57
CA GLN A 60 40.06 -10.83 6.52
C GLN A 60 39.60 -10.35 5.13
N GLN A 61 40.12 -10.94 4.05
CA GLN A 61 39.68 -10.64 2.69
C GLN A 61 38.23 -11.08 2.46
N ILE A 62 37.89 -12.31 2.85
CA ILE A 62 36.51 -12.83 2.74
C ILE A 62 35.53 -11.95 3.51
N ASP A 63 35.88 -11.54 4.73
CA ASP A 63 35.01 -10.70 5.55
C ASP A 63 34.85 -9.30 4.96
N MET A 64 35.91 -8.73 4.38
CA MET A 64 35.83 -7.44 3.68
C MET A 64 34.91 -7.54 2.46
N GLU A 65 35.05 -8.58 1.66
CA GLU A 65 34.23 -8.80 0.47
C GLU A 65 32.76 -9.03 0.83
N LYS A 66 32.48 -9.82 1.88
CA LYS A 66 31.12 -10.00 2.41
C LYS A 66 30.49 -8.67 2.82
N ARG A 67 31.23 -7.79 3.51
CA ARG A 67 30.73 -6.46 3.90
C ARG A 67 30.41 -5.59 2.69
N LYS A 68 31.30 -5.53 1.71
CA LYS A 68 31.09 -4.79 0.45
C LYS A 68 29.87 -5.28 -0.31
N ASN A 69 29.72 -6.60 -0.44
CA ASN A 69 28.58 -7.21 -1.13
C ASN A 69 27.27 -6.91 -0.37
N LEU A 70 27.27 -7.02 0.95
CA LEU A 70 26.10 -6.69 1.77
C LEU A 70 25.69 -5.22 1.63
N GLU A 71 26.65 -4.30 1.62
CA GLU A 71 26.39 -2.88 1.43
C GLU A 71 25.83 -2.58 0.04
N CYS A 72 26.37 -3.21 -1.00
CA CYS A 72 25.85 -3.12 -2.36
C CYS A 72 24.39 -3.57 -2.45
N TYR A 73 24.05 -4.74 -1.87
CA TYR A 73 22.67 -5.23 -1.85
C TYR A 73 21.73 -4.31 -1.06
N ARG A 74 22.17 -3.78 0.08
CA ARG A 74 21.37 -2.82 0.86
C ARG A 74 21.06 -1.56 0.06
N MET A 75 22.07 -1.00 -0.61
CA MET A 75 21.91 0.18 -1.45
C MET A 75 20.97 -0.10 -2.64
N GLN A 76 21.05 -1.26 -3.27
CA GLN A 76 20.13 -1.66 -4.35
C GLN A 76 18.68 -1.71 -3.86
N ILE A 77 18.43 -2.39 -2.73
CA ILE A 77 17.09 -2.49 -2.14
C ILE A 77 16.54 -1.10 -1.79
N GLU A 78 17.37 -0.24 -1.22
CA GLU A 78 16.97 1.13 -0.86
C GLU A 78 16.64 1.98 -2.10
N ASN A 79 17.45 1.89 -3.15
CA ASN A 79 17.21 2.58 -4.42
C ASN A 79 15.90 2.12 -5.07
N GLU A 80 15.64 0.81 -5.10
CA GLU A 80 14.38 0.27 -5.62
C GLU A 80 13.18 0.71 -4.79
N ARG A 81 13.30 0.72 -3.45
CA ARG A 81 12.26 1.20 -2.55
C ARG A 81 11.97 2.68 -2.79
N ASN A 82 13.00 3.50 -2.93
CA ASN A 82 12.87 4.93 -3.18
C ASN A 82 12.24 5.21 -4.56
N ALA A 83 12.62 4.45 -5.59
CA ALA A 83 12.01 4.54 -6.92
C ALA A 83 10.51 4.18 -6.88
N LYS A 84 10.14 3.09 -6.19
CA LYS A 84 8.75 2.68 -5.99
C LYS A 84 7.95 3.73 -5.23
N ASN A 85 8.50 4.27 -4.13
CA ASN A 85 7.86 5.32 -3.35
C ASN A 85 7.62 6.59 -4.19
N SER A 86 8.61 7.00 -4.99
CA SER A 86 8.49 8.13 -5.90
C SER A 86 7.40 7.91 -6.97
N ALA A 87 7.33 6.71 -7.55
CA ALA A 87 6.29 6.35 -8.51
C ALA A 87 4.90 6.36 -7.87
N ASN A 88 4.75 5.78 -6.67
CA ASN A 88 3.49 5.77 -5.93
C ASN A 88 3.02 7.19 -5.58
N ALA A 89 3.92 8.07 -5.14
CA ALA A 89 3.59 9.46 -4.83
C ALA A 89 3.02 10.20 -6.06
N LYS A 90 3.58 9.97 -7.25
CA LYS A 90 3.07 10.55 -8.50
C LYS A 90 1.68 10.06 -8.86
N VAL A 91 1.39 8.78 -8.62
CA VAL A 91 0.05 8.20 -8.87
C VAL A 91 -0.97 8.78 -7.89
N LEU A 92 -0.62 8.90 -6.61
CA LEU A 92 -1.50 9.48 -5.60
C LEU A 92 -1.87 10.94 -5.93
N LEU A 93 -0.89 11.75 -6.34
CA LEU A 93 -1.13 13.13 -6.77
C LEU A 93 -2.11 13.20 -7.94
N ARG A 94 -1.97 12.33 -8.95
CA ARG A 94 -2.94 12.30 -10.08
C ARG A 94 -4.34 11.93 -9.63
N ILE A 95 -4.46 10.95 -8.74
CA ILE A 95 -5.76 10.54 -8.18
C ILE A 95 -6.40 11.71 -7.42
N GLU A 96 -5.62 12.47 -6.64
CA GLU A 96 -6.09 13.65 -5.92
C GLU A 96 -6.59 14.76 -6.89
N GLU A 97 -5.83 15.02 -7.96
CA GLU A 97 -6.20 15.99 -9.01
C GLU A 97 -7.48 15.57 -9.76
N GLU A 98 -7.60 14.29 -10.13
CA GLU A 98 -8.77 13.72 -10.78
C GLU A 98 -10.00 13.79 -9.86
N ASN A 99 -9.85 13.44 -8.58
CA ASN A 99 -10.92 13.52 -7.59
C ASN A 99 -11.40 14.96 -7.37
N ALA A 100 -10.48 15.93 -7.32
CA ALA A 100 -10.84 17.34 -7.22
C ALA A 100 -11.65 17.80 -8.45
N THR A 101 -11.24 17.35 -9.65
CA THR A 101 -11.95 17.64 -10.90
C THR A 101 -13.35 17.04 -10.92
N LEU A 102 -13.48 15.76 -10.56
CA LEU A 102 -14.77 15.07 -10.49
C LEU A 102 -15.72 15.72 -9.49
N LYS A 103 -15.21 16.14 -8.33
CA LYS A 103 -16.02 16.85 -7.32
C LYS A 103 -16.62 18.14 -7.89
N ILE A 104 -15.83 18.94 -8.60
CA ILE A 104 -16.29 20.17 -9.25
C ILE A 104 -17.34 19.85 -10.33
N GLN A 105 -17.15 18.78 -11.11
CA GLN A 105 -18.11 18.38 -12.15
C GLN A 105 -19.46 17.95 -11.54
N ILE A 106 -19.43 17.13 -10.49
CA ILE A 106 -20.64 16.69 -9.78
C ILE A 106 -21.40 17.88 -9.20
N GLU A 107 -20.70 18.83 -8.59
CA GLU A 107 -21.32 20.04 -8.04
C GLU A 107 -22.01 20.87 -9.14
N LYS A 108 -21.33 21.08 -10.28
CA LYS A 108 -21.90 21.78 -11.44
C LYS A 108 -23.15 21.07 -11.99
N MET A 109 -23.09 19.76 -12.15
CA MET A 109 -24.24 18.97 -12.63
C MET A 109 -25.41 19.02 -11.64
N THR A 110 -25.13 18.97 -10.34
CA THR A 110 -26.16 19.06 -9.30
C THR A 110 -26.85 20.42 -9.31
N ILE A 111 -26.09 21.51 -9.45
CA ILE A 111 -26.63 22.86 -9.58
C ILE A 111 -27.49 22.97 -10.84
N ALA A 112 -26.99 22.50 -11.99
CA ALA A 112 -27.74 22.53 -13.25
C ALA A 112 -29.06 21.74 -13.17
N SER A 113 -29.02 20.51 -12.64
CA SER A 113 -30.23 19.69 -12.46
C SER A 113 -31.25 20.34 -11.52
N ASN A 114 -30.79 20.97 -10.44
CA ASN A 114 -31.69 21.70 -9.54
C ASN A 114 -32.30 22.94 -10.20
N GLN A 115 -31.54 23.65 -11.04
CA GLN A 115 -32.05 24.77 -11.83
C GLN A 115 -33.10 24.32 -12.85
N GLU A 116 -32.88 23.20 -13.55
CA GLU A 116 -33.87 22.62 -14.47
C GLU A 116 -35.16 22.25 -13.75
N LYS A 117 -35.07 21.53 -12.61
CA LYS A 117 -36.23 21.21 -11.77
C LYS A 117 -36.98 22.45 -11.30
N PHE A 118 -36.26 23.51 -10.93
CA PHE A 118 -36.88 24.77 -10.54
C PHE A 118 -37.60 25.44 -11.72
N GLN A 119 -37.00 25.44 -12.91
CA GLN A 119 -37.63 25.97 -14.12
C GLN A 119 -38.89 25.18 -14.50
N GLU A 120 -38.86 23.86 -14.41
CA GLU A 120 -40.03 23.00 -14.65
C GLU A 120 -41.16 23.29 -13.65
N ARG A 121 -40.83 23.38 -12.36
CA ARG A 121 -41.79 23.79 -11.30
C ARG A 121 -42.43 25.14 -11.61
N ASN A 122 -41.63 26.13 -12.03
CA ASN A 122 -42.15 27.45 -12.38
C ASN A 122 -43.08 27.41 -13.59
N LYS A 123 -42.69 26.71 -14.67
CA LYS A 123 -43.54 26.54 -15.86
C LYS A 123 -44.87 25.88 -15.51
N PHE A 124 -44.84 24.82 -14.72
CA PHE A 124 -46.05 24.13 -14.30
C PHE A 124 -46.91 25.00 -13.37
N SER A 125 -46.31 25.75 -12.45
CA SER A 125 -47.02 26.72 -11.59
C SER A 125 -47.76 27.79 -12.40
N GLN A 126 -47.15 28.29 -13.47
CA GLN A 126 -47.76 29.26 -14.38
C GLN A 126 -48.96 28.63 -15.09
N LEU A 127 -48.80 27.42 -15.64
CA LEU A 127 -49.89 26.68 -16.29
C LEU A 127 -51.04 26.39 -15.32
N LEU A 128 -50.73 26.00 -14.09
CA LEU A 128 -51.75 25.75 -13.05
C LEU A 128 -52.54 27.03 -12.75
N THR A 129 -51.86 28.16 -12.61
CA THR A 129 -52.51 29.46 -12.41
C THR A 129 -53.44 29.80 -13.57
N GLU A 130 -53.02 29.55 -14.81
CA GLU A 130 -53.87 29.76 -16.00
C GLU A 130 -55.10 28.83 -16.01
N VAL A 131 -54.94 27.56 -15.62
CA VAL A 131 -56.03 26.59 -15.56
C VAL A 131 -57.04 26.98 -14.49
N ILE A 132 -56.59 27.32 -13.28
CA ILE A 132 -57.47 27.79 -12.19
C ILE A 132 -58.24 29.04 -12.64
N SER A 133 -57.55 30.02 -13.24
CA SER A 133 -58.17 31.25 -13.73
C SER A 133 -59.25 30.99 -14.80
N LYS A 134 -58.96 30.11 -15.78
CA LYS A 134 -59.95 29.69 -16.79
C LYS A 134 -61.14 28.97 -16.16
N ASN A 135 -60.89 28.11 -15.17
CA ASN A 135 -61.94 27.40 -14.45
C ASN A 135 -62.85 28.39 -13.67
N ASP A 136 -62.25 29.35 -12.96
CA ASP A 136 -62.99 30.41 -12.26
C ASP A 136 -63.82 31.28 -13.21
N PHE A 137 -63.28 31.59 -14.40
CA PHE A 137 -64.02 32.29 -15.44
C PHE A 137 -65.24 31.50 -15.92
N LEU A 138 -65.06 30.22 -16.26
CA LEU A 138 -66.15 29.31 -16.66
C LEU A 138 -67.21 29.18 -15.57
N LYS A 139 -66.79 29.03 -14.31
CA LYS A 139 -67.68 28.98 -13.15
C LYS A 139 -68.55 30.24 -13.07
N LYS A 140 -67.95 31.42 -13.21
CA LYS A 140 -68.69 32.70 -13.23
C LYS A 140 -69.65 32.78 -14.41
N GLU A 141 -69.23 32.38 -15.61
CA GLU A 141 -70.09 32.41 -16.81
C GLU A 141 -71.32 31.52 -16.63
N ILE A 142 -71.15 30.31 -16.09
CA ILE A 142 -72.24 29.37 -15.83
C ILE A 142 -73.15 29.88 -14.72
N GLN A 143 -72.59 30.42 -13.62
CA GLN A 143 -73.38 31.01 -12.53
C GLN A 143 -74.25 32.18 -13.03
N CYS A 144 -73.69 33.05 -13.88
CA CYS A 144 -74.44 34.15 -14.49
C CYS A 144 -75.60 33.63 -15.34
N LYS A 145 -75.37 32.60 -16.18
CA LYS A 145 -76.44 31.98 -16.98
C LYS A 145 -77.51 31.34 -16.11
N LEU A 146 -77.11 30.62 -15.05
CA LEU A 146 -77.98 30.02 -14.04
C LEU A 146 -78.89 31.04 -13.35
N ASN A 147 -78.32 32.16 -12.89
CA ASN A 147 -79.07 33.22 -12.21
C ASN A 147 -80.13 33.88 -13.11
N GLY A 148 -79.96 33.80 -14.44
CA GLY A 148 -80.93 34.29 -15.42
C GLY A 148 -82.10 33.33 -15.70
N ILE A 149 -82.10 32.12 -15.14
CA ILE A 149 -83.16 31.12 -15.37
C ILE A 149 -84.30 31.35 -14.37
N ASN A 150 -85.50 31.65 -14.88
CA ASN A 150 -86.72 31.71 -14.08
C ASN A 150 -87.33 30.30 -13.93
N THR A 151 -87.17 29.70 -12.76
CA THR A 151 -87.65 28.33 -12.49
C THR A 151 -89.14 28.23 -12.18
N ASN A 152 -89.84 29.36 -11.96
CA ASN A 152 -91.26 29.39 -11.59
C ASN A 152 -92.22 28.88 -12.69
N THR A 153 -91.69 28.43 -13.81
CA THR A 153 -92.44 28.10 -15.03
C THR A 153 -92.47 26.60 -15.34
N SER A 154 -91.59 25.75 -14.79
CA SER A 154 -91.60 24.31 -15.07
C SER A 154 -90.66 23.46 -14.17
N PRO A 155 -91.10 22.26 -13.70
CA PRO A 155 -90.25 21.30 -12.97
C PRO A 155 -89.02 20.81 -13.75
N ASN A 156 -89.09 20.81 -15.09
CA ASN A 156 -87.94 20.43 -15.91
C ASN A 156 -86.84 21.51 -15.89
N VAL A 157 -87.21 22.78 -15.70
CA VAL A 157 -86.26 23.90 -15.59
C VAL A 157 -85.53 23.87 -14.26
N GLU A 158 -86.21 23.46 -13.18
CA GLU A 158 -85.60 23.19 -11.86
C GLU A 158 -84.51 22.10 -11.94
N LYS A 159 -84.80 20.98 -12.63
CA LYS A 159 -83.81 19.90 -12.82
C LYS A 159 -82.57 20.34 -13.59
N ILE A 160 -82.75 21.19 -14.61
CA ILE A 160 -81.64 21.76 -15.38
C ILE A 160 -80.80 22.68 -14.49
N LYS A 161 -81.43 23.51 -13.66
CA LYS A 161 -80.75 24.39 -12.70
C LYS A 161 -79.88 23.58 -11.71
N SER A 162 -80.44 22.54 -11.08
CA SER A 162 -79.68 21.69 -10.17
C SER A 162 -78.50 20.97 -10.84
N HIS A 163 -78.62 20.62 -12.13
CA HIS A 163 -77.51 20.01 -12.88
C HIS A 163 -76.35 20.99 -13.09
N PHE A 164 -76.64 22.26 -13.36
CA PHE A 164 -75.60 23.29 -13.49
C PHE A 164 -75.01 23.72 -12.14
N GLU A 165 -75.79 23.73 -11.06
CA GLU A 165 -75.27 23.94 -9.70
C GLU A 165 -74.29 22.84 -9.31
N TYR A 166 -74.64 21.58 -9.57
CA TYR A 166 -73.73 20.44 -9.39
C TYR A 166 -72.46 20.55 -10.25
N PHE A 167 -72.58 21.03 -11.50
CA PHE A 167 -71.44 21.25 -12.37
C PHE A 167 -70.46 22.29 -11.80
N ILE A 168 -70.97 23.40 -11.24
CA ILE A 168 -70.18 24.44 -10.57
C ILE A 168 -69.48 23.90 -9.32
N ASP A 169 -70.17 23.09 -8.51
CA ASP A 169 -69.57 22.44 -7.34
C ASP A 169 -68.41 21.54 -7.75
N ARG A 170 -68.57 20.73 -8.81
CA ARG A 170 -67.50 19.87 -9.34
C ARG A 170 -66.29 20.65 -9.85
N LEU A 171 -66.51 21.78 -10.51
CA LEU A 171 -65.41 22.66 -10.91
C LEU A 171 -64.65 23.23 -9.70
N SER A 172 -65.34 23.46 -8.59
CA SER A 172 -64.77 24.02 -7.36
C SER A 172 -63.93 22.99 -6.61
N SER A 173 -64.46 21.78 -6.39
CA SER A 173 -63.71 20.70 -5.71
C SER A 173 -62.44 20.30 -6.46
N ASN A 174 -62.49 20.30 -7.79
CA ASN A 174 -61.30 19.99 -8.60
C ASN A 174 -60.19 21.05 -8.44
N ASN A 175 -60.52 22.33 -8.20
CA ASN A 175 -59.49 23.34 -7.97
C ASN A 175 -58.83 23.15 -6.60
N ASP A 176 -59.62 22.89 -5.55
CA ASP A 176 -59.10 22.71 -4.20
C ASP A 176 -58.20 21.46 -4.09
N ASP A 177 -58.60 20.35 -4.70
CA ASP A 177 -57.82 19.12 -4.74
C ASP A 177 -56.49 19.29 -5.49
N VAL A 178 -56.50 20.01 -6.62
CA VAL A 178 -55.29 20.25 -7.42
C VAL A 178 -54.32 21.19 -6.69
N VAL A 179 -54.82 22.21 -5.99
CA VAL A 179 -53.98 23.11 -5.17
C VAL A 179 -53.36 22.38 -3.99
N MET A 180 -54.11 21.49 -3.34
CA MET A 180 -53.59 20.71 -2.21
C MET A 180 -52.47 19.75 -2.65
N GLN A 181 -52.69 18.97 -3.72
CA GLN A 181 -51.67 18.08 -4.28
C GLN A 181 -50.42 18.84 -4.77
N TRP A 182 -50.60 20.09 -5.22
CA TRP A 182 -49.51 20.94 -5.65
C TRP A 182 -48.61 21.41 -4.50
N ASN A 183 -49.20 21.80 -3.37
CA ASN A 183 -48.44 22.20 -2.19
C ASN A 183 -47.62 21.03 -1.63
N ASP A 184 -48.18 19.82 -1.63
CA ASP A 184 -47.48 18.59 -1.25
C ASP A 184 -46.28 18.30 -2.18
N TRP A 185 -46.42 18.51 -3.50
CA TRP A 185 -45.34 18.28 -4.47
C TRP A 185 -44.20 19.31 -4.39
N LEU A 186 -44.54 20.56 -4.05
CA LEU A 186 -43.55 21.61 -3.82
C LEU A 186 -42.83 21.46 -2.47
N GLY A 187 -43.40 20.69 -1.53
CA GLY A 187 -42.88 20.48 -0.19
C GLY A 187 -43.06 21.70 0.72
N ALA A 188 -44.16 22.44 0.55
CA ALA A 188 -44.53 23.61 1.36
C ALA A 188 -45.35 23.22 2.60
#